data_AF-A0A3N1XRD8-F1
#
_entry.id   AF-A0A3N1XRD8-F1
#
_cell.length_a   1.000
_cell.length_b   1.000
_cell.length_c   1.000
_cell.angle_alpha   90.00
_cell.angle_beta   90.00
_cell.angle_gamma   90.00
#
_symmetry.space_group_name_H-M   'P 1'
#
loop_
_entity.id
_entity.type
_entity.pdbx_description
1 polymer ?
#
loop_
_entity_poly.entity_id
_entity_poly.type
_entity_poly.pdbx_seq_one_letter_code
_entity_poly.pdbx_strand_id
1 'polypeptide(L)'
;MVTPYITFAGNCSEALKFYETVFNSKVQMSQSYEDYVPEGVTSQPANLKEWILHAEMNICDTVFWFADEIAEPVSKGNMIKLTVTVSSAKEAPSQK
;
A
#
# COMPACT_ATOMS: atom_id res chain seq x y z
N MET A 1 -13.16 4.52 13.63
CA MET A 1 -11.87 4.72 12.96
C MET A 1 -11.73 3.62 11.92
N VAL A 2 -11.39 3.96 10.68
CA VAL A 2 -11.25 2.99 9.57
C VAL A 2 -9.82 3.09 9.07
N THR A 3 -9.19 1.95 8.81
CA THR A 3 -7.87 1.85 8.20
C THR A 3 -8.05 1.40 6.76
N PRO A 4 -7.85 2.27 5.76
CA PRO A 4 -7.92 1.86 4.37
C PRO A 4 -6.83 0.83 4.09
N TYR A 5 -7.22 -0.30 3.50
CA TYR A 5 -6.29 -1.33 3.04
C TYR A 5 -6.28 -1.31 1.51
N ILE A 6 -5.14 -0.90 0.94
CA ILE A 6 -4.95 -0.78 -0.50
C ILE A 6 -4.17 -1.99 -0.99
N THR A 7 -4.79 -2.77 -1.87
CA THR A 7 -4.20 -3.98 -2.44
C THR A 7 -3.67 -3.73 -3.86
N PHE A 8 -2.56 -4.38 -4.17
CA PHE A 8 -1.80 -4.27 -5.42
C PHE A 8 -1.53 -5.66 -6.01
N ALA A 9 -0.99 -5.70 -7.23
CA ALA A 9 -0.65 -6.94 -7.91
C ALA A 9 0.83 -6.93 -8.31
N GLY A 10 1.71 -7.01 -7.31
CA GLY A 10 3.16 -7.04 -7.45
C GLY A 10 3.82 -5.66 -7.53
N ASN A 11 3.09 -4.59 -7.22
CA ASN A 11 3.58 -3.23 -7.32
C ASN A 11 3.34 -2.40 -6.04
N CYS A 12 3.05 -3.06 -4.92
CA CYS A 12 2.90 -2.40 -3.61
C CYS A 12 4.18 -1.65 -3.19
N SER A 13 5.37 -2.23 -3.42
CA SER A 13 6.65 -1.58 -3.07
C SER A 13 6.86 -0.25 -3.81
N GLU A 14 6.43 -0.15 -5.07
CA GLU A 14 6.48 1.08 -5.85
C GLU A 14 5.50 2.13 -5.31
N ALA A 15 4.29 1.70 -4.95
CA ALA A 15 3.27 2.57 -4.37
C ALA A 15 3.71 3.13 -3.00
N LEU A 16 4.30 2.29 -2.15
CA LEU A 16 4.84 2.72 -0.86
C LEU A 16 5.90 3.83 -1.06
N LYS A 17 6.90 3.62 -1.92
CA LYS A 17 7.93 4.63 -2.22
C LYS A 17 7.33 5.95 -2.74
N PHE A 18 6.31 5.84 -3.60
CA PHE A 18 5.59 7.00 -4.10
C PHE A 18 4.91 7.78 -2.96
N TYR A 19 4.14 7.10 -2.11
CA TYR A 19 3.40 7.75 -1.02
C TYR A 19 4.31 8.26 0.11
N GLU A 20 5.42 7.59 0.42
CA GLU A 20 6.46 8.11 1.31
C GLU A 20 6.97 9.47 0.80
N THR A 21 7.26 9.57 -0.50
CA THR A 21 7.75 10.79 -1.13
C THR A 21 6.69 11.90 -1.13
N VAL A 22 5.46 11.57 -1.53
CA VAL A 22 4.35 12.52 -1.67
C VAL A 22 3.94 13.12 -0.33
N PHE A 23 3.89 12.29 0.72
CA PHE A 23 3.43 12.70 2.05
C PHE A 23 4.56 12.95 3.04
N ASN A 24 5.82 12.85 2.60
CA ASN A 24 7.00 12.91 3.47
C ASN A 24 6.84 12.00 4.70
N SER A 25 6.32 10.79 4.45
CA SER A 25 6.06 9.77 5.48
C SER A 25 7.08 8.63 5.37
N LYS A 26 6.99 7.68 6.31
CA LYS A 26 7.83 6.49 6.36
C LYS A 26 6.97 5.25 6.54
N VAL A 27 7.35 4.16 5.88
CA VAL A 27 6.84 2.83 6.20
C VAL A 27 7.19 2.49 7.66
N GLN A 28 6.17 2.19 8.46
CA GLN A 28 6.33 1.89 9.89
C GLN A 28 6.57 0.40 10.12
N MET A 29 5.95 -0.43 9.29
CA MET A 29 6.09 -1.88 9.30
C MET A 29 5.97 -2.40 7.87
N SER A 30 6.76 -3.42 7.53
CA SER A 30 6.67 -4.13 6.27
C SER A 30 7.06 -5.59 6.49
N GLN A 31 6.28 -6.49 5.90
CA GLN A 31 6.53 -7.92 5.84
C GLN A 31 6.53 -8.35 4.37
N SER A 32 7.56 -9.10 3.98
CA SER A 32 7.66 -9.65 2.63
C SER A 32 7.06 -11.05 2.56
N TYR A 33 6.60 -11.46 1.37
CA TYR A 33 6.33 -12.86 1.09
C TYR A 33 7.59 -13.74 1.09
N GLU A 34 8.80 -13.15 1.06
CA GLU A 34 10.05 -13.88 1.33
C GLU A 34 10.08 -14.43 2.76
N ASP A 35 9.55 -13.67 3.72
CA ASP A 35 9.55 -14.05 5.14
C ASP A 35 8.47 -15.07 5.46
N TYR A 36 7.29 -14.91 4.86
CA TYR A 36 6.14 -15.76 5.10
C TYR A 36 5.19 -15.81 3.90
N VAL A 37 4.82 -17.01 3.48
CA VAL A 37 3.76 -17.24 2.49
C VAL A 37 2.59 -17.94 3.20
N PRO A 38 1.38 -17.34 3.21
CA PRO A 38 0.21 -17.97 3.79
C PRO A 38 -0.11 -19.34 3.19
N GLU A 39 -0.64 -20.24 4.01
CA GLU A 39 -1.15 -21.53 3.52
C GLU A 39 -2.32 -21.33 2.56
N GLY A 40 -2.43 -22.18 1.54
CA GLY A 40 -3.51 -22.12 0.55
C GLY A 40 -3.22 -21.32 -0.72
N VAL A 41 -2.04 -20.69 -0.84
CA VAL A 41 -1.59 -20.05 -2.08
C VAL A 41 -1.18 -21.12 -3.11
N THR A 42 -2.04 -21.38 -4.09
CA THR A 42 -1.84 -22.46 -5.08
C THR A 42 -1.08 -22.04 -6.35
N SER A 43 -1.02 -20.74 -6.64
CA SER A 43 -0.35 -20.19 -7.83
C SER A 43 0.51 -19.00 -7.43
N GLN A 44 1.83 -19.17 -7.51
CA GLN A 44 2.79 -18.15 -7.10
C GLN A 44 3.48 -17.54 -8.33
N PRO A 45 3.53 -16.20 -8.45
CA PRO A 45 4.37 -15.55 -9.45
C PRO A 45 5.85 -15.82 -9.15
N ALA A 46 6.69 -15.82 -10.19
CA ALA A 46 8.11 -16.13 -10.05
C ALA A 46 8.85 -15.17 -9.10
N ASN A 47 8.40 -13.92 -9.03
CA ASN A 47 8.95 -12.87 -8.19
C ASN A 47 8.16 -12.65 -6.89
N LEU A 48 7.39 -13.64 -6.41
CA LEU A 48 6.58 -13.50 -5.18
C LEU A 48 7.39 -13.01 -3.98
N LYS A 49 8.64 -13.44 -3.84
CA LYS A 49 9.53 -13.00 -2.74
C LYS A 49 9.77 -11.49 -2.69
N GLU A 50 9.58 -10.78 -3.79
CA GLU A 50 9.74 -9.33 -3.87
C GLU A 50 8.44 -8.58 -3.49
N TRP A 51 7.33 -9.30 -3.35
CA TRP A 51 6.02 -8.73 -3.07
C TRP A 51 5.86 -8.43 -1.58
N ILE A 52 5.07 -7.40 -1.30
CA ILE A 52 4.74 -6.99 0.07
C ILE A 52 3.54 -7.81 0.54
N LEU A 53 3.71 -8.64 1.56
CA LEU A 53 2.59 -9.34 2.21
C LEU A 53 1.72 -8.35 2.99
N HIS A 54 2.36 -7.47 3.76
CA HIS A 54 1.68 -6.44 4.52
C HIS A 54 2.63 -5.29 4.83
N ALA A 55 2.15 -4.05 4.75
CA ALA A 55 2.88 -2.87 5.17
C ALA A 55 1.96 -1.81 5.76
N GLU A 56 2.51 -0.98 6.63
CA GLU A 56 1.82 0.10 7.33
C GLU A 56 2.52 1.44 7.09
N MET A 57 1.74 2.49 6.83
CA MET A 57 2.21 3.87 6.73
C MET A 57 1.21 4.82 7.38
N ASN A 58 1.70 5.82 8.10
CA ASN A 58 0.85 6.90 8.60
C ASN A 58 0.82 8.05 7.59
N ILE A 59 -0.36 8.42 7.11
CA ILE A 59 -0.56 9.55 6.19
C ILE A 59 -1.57 10.49 6.84
N CYS A 60 -1.16 11.72 7.13
CA CYS A 60 -2.01 12.77 7.74
C CYS A 60 -2.78 12.24 8.97
N ASP A 61 -2.06 11.65 9.93
CA ASP A 61 -2.59 11.07 11.18
C ASP A 61 -3.53 9.87 11.00
N THR A 62 -3.64 9.32 9.79
CA THR A 62 -4.42 8.13 9.48
C THR A 62 -3.48 6.98 9.13
N VAL A 63 -3.69 5.82 9.75
CA VAL A 63 -2.97 4.60 9.37
C VAL A 63 -3.55 4.07 8.06
N PHE A 64 -2.68 3.71 7.13
CA PHE A 64 -2.99 3.02 5.90
C PHE A 64 -2.27 1.68 5.86
N TRP A 65 -2.95 0.67 5.35
CA TRP A 65 -2.39 -0.65 5.09
C TRP A 65 -2.22 -0.88 3.60
N PHE A 66 -1.16 -1.59 3.25
CA PHE A 66 -0.78 -1.89 1.87
C PHE A 66 -0.35 -3.35 1.75
N ALA A 67 -0.70 -4.00 0.65
CA ALA A 67 -0.26 -5.35 0.34
C ALA A 67 -0.33 -5.63 -1.16
N ASP A 68 0.47 -6.58 -1.61
CA ASP A 68 0.22 -7.31 -2.84
C ASP A 68 -0.68 -8.52 -2.54
N GLU A 69 -1.79 -8.63 -3.27
CA GLU A 69 -2.76 -9.71 -3.12
C GLU A 69 -2.42 -10.86 -4.08
N ILE A 70 -2.43 -12.08 -3.57
CA ILE A 70 -2.08 -13.30 -4.31
C ILE A 70 -3.22 -14.34 -4.33
N ALA A 71 -4.12 -14.31 -3.36
CA ALA A 71 -5.24 -15.23 -3.27
C ALA A 71 -6.35 -14.86 -4.26
N GLU A 72 -6.54 -13.57 -4.52
CA GLU A 72 -7.61 -13.06 -5.39
C GLU A 72 -7.12 -12.03 -6.42
N PRO A 73 -7.71 -11.96 -7.63
CA PRO A 73 -7.35 -10.93 -8.59
C PRO A 73 -7.68 -9.51 -8.11
N VAL A 74 -6.67 -8.63 -8.09
CA VAL A 74 -6.90 -7.20 -7.81
C VAL A 74 -7.61 -6.52 -8.99
N SER A 75 -8.78 -5.95 -8.72
CA SER A 75 -9.58 -5.19 -9.69
C SER A 75 -9.47 -3.69 -9.44
N LYS A 76 -9.08 -2.92 -10.47
CA LYS A 76 -9.02 -1.46 -10.41
C LYS A 76 -10.40 -0.86 -10.69
N GLY A 77 -10.93 -0.07 -9.76
CA GLY A 77 -12.20 0.64 -9.90
C GLY A 77 -12.11 2.11 -9.50
N ASN A 78 -13.22 2.83 -9.63
CA ASN A 78 -13.33 4.26 -9.29
C ASN A 78 -14.33 4.53 -8.13
N MET A 79 -14.74 3.48 -7.44
CA MET A 79 -15.76 3.51 -6.37
C MET A 79 -15.21 4.09 -5.05
N ILE A 80 -13.91 3.97 -4.80
CA ILE A 80 -13.26 4.53 -3.61
C ILE A 80 -12.40 5.74 -4.00
N LYS A 81 -12.56 6.82 -3.25
CA LYS A 81 -11.69 8.01 -3.29
C LYS A 81 -11.31 8.33 -1.86
N LEU A 82 -10.02 8.58 -1.63
CA LEU A 82 -9.49 8.95 -0.33
C LEU A 82 -9.17 10.43 -0.35
N THR A 83 -9.65 11.15 0.67
CA THR A 83 -9.42 12.59 0.80
C THR A 83 -8.56 12.83 2.03
N VAL A 84 -7.47 13.57 1.84
CA VAL A 84 -6.60 14.02 2.93
C VAL A 84 -6.89 15.48 3.24
N THR A 85 -6.82 15.85 4.52
CA THR A 85 -6.90 17.24 4.96
C THR A 85 -5.50 17.70 5.36
N VAL A 86 -5.07 18.83 4.83
CA VAL A 86 -3.77 19.45 5.13
C VAL A 86 -3.96 20.83 5.74
N SER A 87 -3.00 21.30 6.53
CA SER A 87 -3.16 22.55 7.29
C SER A 87 -2.93 23.80 6.45
N SER A 88 -2.29 23.66 5.28
CA SER A 88 -2.03 24.78 4.37
C SER A 88 -1.94 24.34 2.91
N ALA A 89 -2.15 25.28 1.98
CA ALA A 89 -1.99 25.02 0.55
C ALA A 89 -0.54 24.64 0.16
N LYS A 90 0.46 25.03 0.96
CA LYS A 90 1.87 24.66 0.75
C LYS A 90 2.13 23.19 1.06
N GLU A 91 1.36 22.60 1.96
CA GLU A 91 1.44 21.19 2.35
C GLU A 91 0.62 20.28 1.44
N ALA A 92 -0.26 20.84 0.60
CA ALA A 92 -0.97 20.06 -0.40
C ALA A 92 0.06 19.45 -1.38
N PRO A 93 0.06 18.12 -1.58
CA PRO A 93 0.95 17.52 -2.55
C PRO A 93 0.68 18.10 -3.94
N SER A 94 1.74 18.34 -4.71
CA SER A 94 1.61 18.89 -6.06
C SER A 94 0.76 17.96 -6.92
N GLN A 95 -0.36 18.49 -7.43
CA GLN A 95 -1.16 17.79 -8.44
C GLN A 95 -0.37 17.86 -9.75
N LYS A 96 0.17 16.72 -10.21
CA LYS A 96 0.71 16.59 -11.56
C LYS A 96 -0.42 16.34 -12.55
#